data_AF-A0A1Q6UN05-F1
#
_entry.id   AF-A0A1Q6UN05-F1
#
_cell.length_a   1.000
_cell.length_b   1.000
_cell.length_c   1.000
_cell.angle_alpha   90.00
_cell.angle_beta   90.00
_cell.angle_gamma   90.00
#
_symmetry.space_group_name_H-M   'P 1'
#
loop_
_entity.id
_entity.type
_entity.pdbx_description
1 polymer ?
#
loop_
_entity_poly.entity_id
_entity_poly.type
_entity_poly.pdbx_seq_one_letter_code
_entity_poly.pdbx_strand_id
1 'polypeptide(L)'
;MQKNALPSPELRLNSLPVKRDIEKLLSLQSKDAQLASVKARLDSVPREIAAKRAGISAAEAECDAAKSELEAAEKLRGQMRSQRRELEEKVFKYKNQLLEVKKNDDYVAINAEIDRLAKRASEMEEEELGVLFDIDAKRERLEGVEAAAKRQIEAIEEEISAINAAKISIEADFAEAEKEVGAARAEVSPAFLGAYDRLKASKIAFPIAARVEGSLCTGCFLKVSGERLDALKNSDGPVFCEQCGRIIFL
;
A
#
# COMPACT_ATOMS: atom_id res chain seq x y z
N MET A 1 -19.81 16.95 83.94
CA MET A 1 -19.94 18.00 82.90
C MET A 1 -19.63 17.38 81.55
N GLN A 2 -20.57 17.52 80.63
CA GLN A 2 -20.44 17.12 79.22
C GLN A 2 -19.21 17.78 78.58
N LYS A 3 -18.54 17.07 77.67
CA LYS A 3 -18.22 17.57 76.32
C LYS A 3 -17.52 16.50 75.46
N ASN A 4 -18.24 16.13 74.41
CA ASN A 4 -17.78 15.81 73.06
C ASN A 4 -16.76 14.69 72.88
N ALA A 5 -17.27 13.46 72.82
CA ALA A 5 -16.68 12.46 71.95
C ALA A 5 -16.85 12.92 70.50
N LEU A 6 -15.73 13.28 69.85
CA LEU A 6 -15.64 13.37 68.39
C LEU A 6 -15.95 11.97 67.83
N PRO A 7 -16.86 11.80 66.85
CA PRO A 7 -16.98 10.54 66.17
C PRO A 7 -15.72 10.34 65.31
N SER A 8 -15.04 9.22 65.54
CA SER A 8 -13.91 8.75 64.75
C SER A 8 -14.25 8.75 63.26
N PRO A 9 -13.31 9.08 62.37
CA PRO A 9 -13.53 9.01 60.93
C PRO A 9 -13.54 7.55 60.51
N GLU A 10 -14.72 6.95 60.51
CA GLU A 10 -14.94 5.66 59.85
C GLU A 10 -14.54 5.81 58.38
N LEU A 11 -13.64 4.91 57.97
CA LEU A 11 -13.11 4.79 56.63
C LEU A 11 -14.24 4.87 55.60
N ARG A 12 -14.23 5.90 54.76
CA ARG A 12 -14.81 5.82 53.41
C ARG A 12 -13.91 4.90 52.56
N LEU A 13 -13.89 3.61 52.90
CA LEU A 13 -13.35 2.56 52.04
C LEU A 13 -14.19 2.56 50.77
N ASN A 14 -13.64 3.07 49.66
CA ASN A 14 -14.16 3.00 48.29
C ASN A 14 -15.69 3.01 48.20
N SER A 15 -16.30 4.19 48.06
CA SER A 15 -17.73 4.26 47.83
C SER A 15 -18.09 3.37 46.62
N LEU A 16 -19.00 2.41 46.83
CA LEU A 16 -19.52 1.50 45.79
C LEU A 16 -19.84 2.19 44.44
N PRO A 17 -20.30 3.46 44.40
CA PRO A 17 -20.50 4.20 43.16
C PRO A 17 -19.22 4.41 42.33
N VAL A 18 -18.09 4.80 42.93
CA VAL A 18 -16.83 5.07 42.22
C VAL A 18 -16.26 3.81 41.60
N LYS A 19 -16.34 2.68 42.32
CA LYS A 19 -15.91 1.38 41.79
C LYS A 19 -16.72 0.99 40.53
N ARG A 20 -18.04 1.19 40.55
CA ARG A 20 -18.92 0.92 39.39
C ARG A 20 -18.61 1.85 38.21
N ASP A 21 -18.32 3.11 38.46
CA ASP A 21 -17.94 4.06 37.41
C ASP A 21 -16.61 3.69 36.75
N ILE A 22 -15.63 3.22 37.53
CA ILE A 22 -14.37 2.70 37.01
C ILE A 22 -14.58 1.44 36.16
N GLU A 23 -15.40 0.49 36.62
CA GLU A 23 -15.74 -0.72 35.84
C GLU A 23 -16.35 -0.37 34.47
N LYS A 24 -17.30 0.59 34.45
CA LYS A 24 -17.91 1.10 33.22
C LYS A 24 -16.91 1.84 32.34
N LEU A 25 -16.02 2.62 32.93
CA LEU A 25 -14.95 3.32 32.21
C LEU A 25 -13.97 2.34 31.55
N LEU A 26 -13.62 1.25 32.23
CA LEU A 26 -12.76 0.19 31.68
C LEU A 26 -13.46 -0.55 30.54
N SER A 27 -14.77 -0.80 30.66
CA SER A 27 -15.59 -1.33 29.56
C SER A 27 -15.57 -0.40 28.34
N LEU A 28 -15.79 0.91 28.54
CA LEU A 28 -15.67 1.92 27.49
C LEU A 28 -14.28 1.91 26.84
N GLN A 29 -13.22 1.91 27.63
CA GLN A 29 -11.85 1.87 27.13
C GLN A 29 -11.57 0.64 26.25
N SER A 30 -12.05 -0.53 26.68
CA SER A 30 -11.89 -1.77 25.91
C SER A 30 -12.59 -1.69 24.56
N LYS A 31 -13.84 -1.20 24.54
CA LYS A 31 -14.62 -1.02 23.31
C LYS A 31 -14.01 0.03 22.39
N ASP A 32 -13.48 1.11 22.94
CA ASP A 32 -12.74 2.11 22.17
C ASP A 32 -11.46 1.54 21.53
N ALA A 33 -10.75 0.67 22.23
CA ALA A 33 -9.58 -0.02 21.68
C ALA A 33 -9.96 -0.98 20.54
N GLN A 34 -11.09 -1.70 20.68
CA GLN A 34 -11.64 -2.54 19.62
C GLN A 34 -12.06 -1.69 18.40
N LEU A 35 -12.79 -0.59 18.62
CA LEU A 35 -13.16 0.35 17.56
C LEU A 35 -11.93 0.89 16.83
N ALA A 36 -10.89 1.28 17.56
CA ALA A 36 -9.64 1.75 16.97
C ALA A 36 -8.95 0.66 16.12
N SER A 37 -8.96 -0.59 16.59
CA SER A 37 -8.40 -1.73 15.85
C SER A 37 -9.17 -2.01 14.56
N VAL A 38 -10.51 -2.05 14.62
CA VAL A 38 -11.35 -2.28 13.43
C VAL A 38 -11.21 -1.13 12.44
N LYS A 39 -11.17 0.13 12.93
CA LYS A 39 -10.92 1.30 12.10
C LYS A 39 -9.56 1.23 11.40
N ALA A 40 -8.50 0.88 12.11
CA ALA A 40 -7.17 0.73 11.53
C ALA A 40 -7.15 -0.34 10.43
N ARG A 41 -7.88 -1.45 10.62
CA ARG A 41 -8.06 -2.48 9.60
C ARG A 41 -8.82 -1.93 8.38
N LEU A 42 -9.93 -1.23 8.59
CA LEU A 42 -10.71 -0.61 7.51
C LEU A 42 -9.89 0.40 6.70
N ASP A 43 -9.13 1.27 7.38
CA ASP A 43 -8.27 2.28 6.77
C ASP A 43 -7.08 1.66 6.02
N SER A 44 -6.71 0.40 6.31
CA SER A 44 -5.66 -0.33 5.61
C SER A 44 -6.11 -0.93 4.28
N VAL A 45 -7.41 -1.24 4.12
CA VAL A 45 -7.96 -1.91 2.93
C VAL A 45 -7.67 -1.15 1.62
N PRO A 46 -7.84 0.19 1.53
CA PRO A 46 -7.50 0.93 0.32
C PRO A 46 -6.02 0.80 -0.08
N ARG A 47 -5.10 0.71 0.90
CA ARG A 47 -3.67 0.53 0.64
C ARG A 47 -3.36 -0.86 0.11
N GLU A 48 -4.02 -1.87 0.65
CA GLU A 48 -3.90 -3.26 0.19
C GLU A 48 -4.37 -3.38 -1.28
N ILE A 49 -5.55 -2.83 -1.60
CA ILE A 49 -6.07 -2.80 -2.98
C ILE A 49 -5.12 -2.03 -3.91
N ALA A 50 -4.58 -0.89 -3.46
CA ALA A 50 -3.63 -0.11 -4.27
C ALA A 50 -2.35 -0.89 -4.57
N ALA A 51 -1.81 -1.62 -3.58
CA ALA A 51 -0.64 -2.48 -3.77
C ALA A 51 -0.92 -3.60 -4.79
N LYS A 52 -2.11 -4.21 -4.75
CA LYS A 52 -2.54 -5.22 -5.74
C LYS A 52 -2.67 -4.62 -7.14
N ARG A 53 -3.30 -3.45 -7.28
CA ARG A 53 -3.41 -2.73 -8.57
C ARG A 53 -2.07 -2.35 -9.18
N ALA A 54 -1.06 -2.07 -8.35
CA ALA A 54 0.30 -1.86 -8.86
C ALA A 54 0.86 -3.11 -9.57
N GLY A 55 0.46 -4.31 -9.15
CA GLY A 55 0.81 -5.56 -9.84
C GLY A 55 0.17 -5.70 -11.22
N ILE A 56 -1.07 -5.22 -11.40
CA ILE A 56 -1.74 -5.15 -12.72
C ILE A 56 -0.97 -4.18 -13.63
N SER A 57 -0.70 -2.97 -13.13
CA SER A 57 0.02 -1.96 -13.91
C SER A 57 1.43 -2.41 -14.32
N ALA A 58 2.11 -3.19 -13.48
CA ALA A 58 3.41 -3.76 -13.81
C ALA A 58 3.31 -4.81 -14.93
N ALA A 59 2.28 -5.68 -14.90
CA ALA A 59 2.05 -6.67 -15.95
C ALA A 59 1.69 -6.02 -17.30
N GLU A 60 0.85 -4.97 -17.28
CA GLU A 60 0.51 -4.19 -18.47
C GLU A 60 1.77 -3.51 -19.06
N ALA A 61 2.61 -2.92 -18.21
CA ALA A 61 3.85 -2.29 -18.64
C ALA A 61 4.84 -3.28 -19.28
N GLU A 62 4.86 -4.54 -18.82
CA GLU A 62 5.68 -5.59 -19.43
C GLU A 62 5.18 -5.96 -20.83
N CYS A 63 3.86 -6.07 -21.03
CA CYS A 63 3.26 -6.26 -22.35
C CYS A 63 3.59 -5.09 -23.29
N ASP A 64 3.44 -3.85 -22.83
CA ASP A 64 3.73 -2.65 -23.63
C ASP A 64 5.21 -2.56 -24.03
N ALA A 65 6.12 -2.97 -23.13
CA ALA A 65 7.54 -3.04 -23.43
C ALA A 65 7.85 -4.12 -24.49
N ALA A 66 7.31 -5.33 -24.34
CA ALA A 66 7.49 -6.41 -25.32
C ALA A 66 6.92 -6.04 -26.70
N LYS A 67 5.77 -5.36 -26.72
CA LYS A 67 5.17 -4.86 -27.95
C LYS A 67 6.02 -3.77 -28.62
N SER A 68 6.51 -2.81 -27.84
CA SER A 68 7.41 -1.76 -28.36
C SER A 68 8.70 -2.34 -28.95
N GLU A 69 9.25 -3.38 -28.31
CA GLU A 69 10.41 -4.10 -28.82
C GLU A 69 10.14 -4.78 -30.18
N LEU A 70 8.97 -5.40 -30.35
CA LEU A 70 8.55 -6.03 -31.60
C LEU A 70 8.36 -4.97 -32.70
N GLU A 71 7.63 -3.89 -32.41
CA GLU A 71 7.41 -2.79 -33.36
C GLU A 71 8.72 -2.15 -33.81
N ALA A 72 9.70 -2.01 -32.91
CA ALA A 72 11.02 -1.50 -33.24
C ALA A 72 11.78 -2.42 -34.21
N ALA A 73 11.72 -3.74 -34.00
CA ALA A 73 12.34 -4.72 -34.88
C ALA A 73 11.68 -4.75 -36.28
N GLU A 74 10.35 -4.70 -36.32
CA GLU A 74 9.60 -4.62 -37.59
C GLU A 74 9.92 -3.34 -38.37
N LYS A 75 10.05 -2.20 -37.67
CA LYS A 75 10.47 -0.94 -38.27
C LYS A 75 11.90 -1.01 -38.82
N LEU A 76 12.85 -1.57 -38.05
CA LEU A 76 14.23 -1.76 -38.49
C LEU A 76 14.28 -2.59 -39.78
N ARG A 77 13.56 -3.71 -39.81
CA ARG A 77 13.46 -4.55 -41.01
C ARG A 77 12.92 -3.75 -42.21
N GLY A 78 11.87 -2.96 -42.01
CA GLY A 78 11.30 -2.09 -43.05
C GLY A 78 12.32 -1.10 -43.62
N GLN A 79 13.14 -0.50 -42.76
CA GLN A 79 14.22 0.41 -43.16
C GLN A 79 15.31 -0.31 -43.96
N MET A 80 15.77 -1.47 -43.49
CA MET A 80 16.77 -2.28 -44.18
C MET A 80 16.28 -2.72 -45.56
N ARG A 81 15.02 -3.15 -45.65
CA ARG A 81 14.39 -3.53 -46.92
C ARG A 81 14.31 -2.38 -47.91
N SER A 82 14.02 -1.15 -47.44
CA SER A 82 14.04 0.05 -48.30
C SER A 82 15.44 0.34 -48.84
N GLN A 83 16.45 0.33 -47.95
CA GLN A 83 17.83 0.57 -48.33
C GLN A 83 18.37 -0.48 -49.30
N ARG A 84 18.04 -1.76 -49.09
CA ARG A 84 18.39 -2.84 -50.01
C ARG A 84 17.80 -2.62 -51.41
N ARG A 85 16.52 -2.24 -51.49
CA ARG A 85 15.86 -1.91 -52.77
C ARG A 85 16.54 -0.74 -53.48
N GLU A 86 16.96 0.30 -52.75
CA GLU A 86 17.70 1.42 -53.36
C GLU A 86 19.04 0.97 -53.98
N LEU A 87 19.73 0.02 -53.35
CA LEU A 87 20.94 -0.58 -53.91
C LEU A 87 20.64 -1.42 -55.16
N GLU A 88 19.60 -2.25 -55.11
CA GLU A 88 19.14 -3.07 -56.24
C GLU A 88 18.73 -2.20 -57.45
N GLU A 89 18.03 -1.08 -57.21
CA GLU A 89 17.68 -0.10 -58.24
C GLU A 89 18.91 0.57 -58.86
N LYS A 90 19.94 0.90 -58.06
CA LYS A 90 21.22 1.42 -58.58
C LYS A 90 21.93 0.38 -59.43
N VAL A 91 21.98 -0.87 -58.97
CA VAL A 91 22.53 -2.00 -59.75
C VAL A 91 21.80 -2.12 -61.09
N PHE A 92 20.47 -2.07 -61.09
CA PHE A 92 19.67 -2.13 -62.32
C PHE A 92 19.98 -0.96 -63.27
N LYS A 93 20.08 0.27 -62.74
CA LYS A 93 20.45 1.46 -63.53
C LYS A 93 21.83 1.33 -64.17
N TYR A 94 22.84 0.90 -63.42
CA TYR A 94 24.19 0.71 -63.95
C TYR A 94 24.28 -0.45 -64.96
N LYS A 95 23.52 -1.52 -64.76
CA LYS A 95 23.39 -2.60 -65.76
C LYS A 95 22.80 -2.10 -67.09
N ASN A 96 21.83 -1.19 -67.05
CA ASN A 96 21.31 -0.57 -68.27
C ASN A 96 22.33 0.37 -68.91
N GLN A 97 23.06 1.16 -68.10
CA GLN A 97 24.10 2.07 -68.60
C GLN A 97 25.22 1.32 -69.34
N LEU A 98 25.59 0.11 -68.89
CA LEU A 98 26.59 -0.74 -69.57
C LEU A 98 26.27 -1.02 -71.04
N LEU A 99 24.99 -1.02 -71.43
CA LEU A 99 24.57 -1.26 -72.81
C LEU A 99 24.96 -0.11 -73.76
N GLU A 100 25.22 1.09 -73.21
CA GLU A 100 25.54 2.30 -73.97
C GLU A 100 27.03 2.65 -73.95
N VAL A 101 27.82 1.97 -73.12
CA VAL A 101 29.25 2.27 -72.89
C VAL A 101 30.11 1.74 -74.03
N LYS A 102 30.89 2.63 -74.65
CA LYS A 102 31.78 2.32 -75.78
C LYS A 102 33.26 2.22 -75.41
N LYS A 103 33.66 2.77 -74.26
CA LYS A 103 35.04 2.76 -73.79
C LYS A 103 35.26 1.60 -72.83
N ASN A 104 36.34 0.85 -73.04
CA ASN A 104 36.65 -0.34 -72.25
C ASN A 104 36.92 -0.02 -70.76
N ASP A 105 37.62 1.09 -70.49
CA ASP A 105 37.95 1.47 -69.11
C ASP A 105 36.70 1.84 -68.29
N ASP A 106 35.74 2.55 -68.92
CA ASP A 106 34.45 2.89 -68.31
C ASP A 106 33.61 1.62 -68.06
N TYR A 107 33.68 0.64 -68.97
CA TYR A 107 33.01 -0.65 -68.82
C TYR A 107 33.52 -1.42 -67.60
N VAL A 108 34.84 -1.48 -67.41
CA VAL A 108 35.47 -2.13 -66.26
C VAL A 108 35.07 -1.43 -64.95
N ALA A 109 35.11 -0.09 -64.93
CA ALA A 109 34.75 0.69 -63.75
C ALA A 109 33.28 0.49 -63.34
N ILE A 110 32.34 0.52 -64.29
CA ILE A 110 30.91 0.34 -64.00
C ILE A 110 30.62 -1.09 -63.52
N ASN A 111 31.25 -2.11 -64.10
CA ASN A 111 31.11 -3.49 -63.61
C ASN A 111 31.61 -3.64 -62.16
N ALA A 112 32.77 -3.06 -61.84
CA ALA A 112 33.29 -3.10 -60.48
C ALA A 112 32.34 -2.45 -59.46
N GLU A 113 31.68 -1.35 -59.83
CA GLU A 113 30.68 -0.70 -58.98
C GLU A 113 29.38 -1.53 -58.87
N ILE A 114 28.93 -2.17 -59.95
CA ILE A 114 27.80 -3.11 -59.91
C ILE A 114 28.08 -4.26 -58.94
N ASP A 115 29.25 -4.88 -59.04
CA ASP A 115 29.63 -6.00 -58.18
C ASP A 115 29.67 -5.58 -56.71
N ARG A 116 30.22 -4.38 -56.43
CA ARG A 116 30.25 -3.80 -55.10
C ARG A 116 28.84 -3.58 -54.53
N LEU A 117 27.95 -2.96 -55.31
CA LEU A 117 26.59 -2.66 -54.87
C LEU A 117 25.74 -3.93 -54.72
N ALA A 118 25.88 -4.88 -55.65
CA ALA A 118 25.19 -6.17 -55.58
C ALA A 118 25.64 -6.99 -54.38
N LYS A 119 26.95 -7.00 -54.08
CA LYS A 119 27.48 -7.63 -52.88
C LYS A 119 26.90 -6.99 -51.62
N ARG A 120 26.85 -5.65 -51.54
CA ARG A 120 26.25 -4.96 -50.39
C ARG A 120 24.76 -5.26 -50.23
N ALA A 121 24.02 -5.32 -51.34
CA ALA A 121 22.59 -5.69 -51.30
C ALA A 121 22.40 -7.12 -50.77
N SER A 122 23.26 -8.06 -51.19
CA SER A 122 23.27 -9.45 -50.69
C SER A 122 23.60 -9.52 -49.20
N GLU A 123 24.62 -8.81 -48.74
CA GLU A 123 24.97 -8.73 -47.32
C GLU A 123 23.79 -8.16 -46.50
N MET A 124 23.12 -7.12 -46.99
CA MET A 124 21.93 -6.57 -46.34
C MET A 124 20.75 -7.53 -46.32
N GLU A 125 20.60 -8.40 -47.32
CA GLU A 125 19.58 -9.45 -47.32
C GLU A 125 19.85 -10.50 -46.23
N GLU A 126 21.11 -10.91 -46.05
CA GLU A 126 21.51 -11.78 -44.94
C GLU A 126 21.26 -11.12 -43.58
N GLU A 127 21.61 -9.84 -43.43
CA GLU A 127 21.30 -9.06 -42.23
C GLU A 127 19.77 -8.97 -42.00
N GLU A 128 18.95 -8.77 -43.04
CA GLU A 128 17.48 -8.72 -42.98
C GLU A 128 16.89 -10.06 -42.50
N LEU A 129 17.44 -11.20 -42.94
CA LEU A 129 17.04 -12.53 -42.47
C LEU A 129 17.30 -12.69 -40.97
N GLY A 130 18.42 -12.17 -40.46
CA GLY A 130 18.70 -12.16 -39.02
C GLY A 130 17.63 -11.41 -38.22
N VAL A 131 17.21 -10.23 -38.70
CA VAL A 131 16.14 -9.44 -38.07
C VAL A 131 14.79 -10.17 -38.16
N LEU A 132 14.53 -10.94 -39.23
CA LEU A 132 13.30 -11.73 -39.34
C LEU A 132 13.19 -12.79 -38.23
N PHE A 133 14.28 -13.49 -37.92
CA PHE A 133 14.31 -14.44 -36.81
C PHE A 133 14.11 -13.76 -35.44
N ASP A 134 14.70 -12.56 -35.26
CA ASP A 134 14.49 -11.77 -34.03
C ASP A 134 13.03 -11.31 -33.89
N ILE A 135 12.38 -10.91 -34.98
CA ILE A 135 10.94 -10.58 -34.99
C ILE A 135 10.09 -11.79 -34.57
N ASP A 136 10.37 -12.97 -35.11
CA ASP A 136 9.61 -14.18 -34.75
C ASP A 136 9.80 -14.54 -33.27
N ALA A 137 11.03 -14.47 -32.75
CA ALA A 137 11.31 -14.68 -31.34
C ALA A 137 10.63 -13.63 -30.43
N LYS A 138 10.62 -12.36 -30.84
CA LYS A 138 9.92 -11.28 -30.12
C LYS A 138 8.41 -11.44 -30.15
N ARG A 139 7.85 -11.95 -31.25
CA ARG A 139 6.41 -12.25 -31.36
C ARG A 139 6.02 -13.39 -30.42
N GLU A 140 6.79 -14.48 -30.38
CA GLU A 140 6.56 -15.58 -29.43
C GLU A 140 6.69 -15.10 -27.98
N ARG A 141 7.70 -14.24 -27.70
CA ARG A 141 7.85 -13.60 -26.38
C ARG A 141 6.63 -12.78 -26.01
N LEU A 142 6.12 -11.93 -26.92
CA LEU A 142 4.93 -11.11 -26.67
C LEU A 142 3.71 -11.98 -26.36
N GLU A 143 3.46 -13.02 -27.15
CA GLU A 143 2.36 -13.96 -26.90
C GLU A 143 2.48 -14.62 -25.51
N GLY A 144 3.69 -15.02 -25.11
CA GLY A 144 3.96 -15.57 -23.79
C GLY A 144 3.72 -14.57 -22.65
N VAL A 145 4.19 -13.33 -22.80
CA VAL A 145 4.01 -12.25 -21.83
C VAL A 145 2.54 -11.88 -21.70
N GLU A 146 1.81 -11.73 -22.81
CA GLU A 146 0.37 -11.43 -22.80
C GLU A 146 -0.44 -12.54 -22.11
N ALA A 147 -0.12 -13.81 -22.38
CA ALA A 147 -0.77 -14.94 -21.73
C ALA A 147 -0.49 -14.99 -20.22
N ALA A 148 0.75 -14.68 -19.81
CA ALA A 148 1.12 -14.60 -18.40
C ALA A 148 0.44 -13.42 -17.70
N ALA A 149 0.48 -12.23 -18.30
CA ALA A 149 -0.15 -11.02 -17.79
C ALA A 149 -1.65 -11.22 -17.62
N LYS A 150 -2.34 -11.82 -18.59
CA LYS A 150 -3.78 -12.11 -18.48
C LYS A 150 -4.09 -12.96 -17.24
N ARG A 151 -3.37 -14.06 -17.02
CA ARG A 151 -3.58 -14.93 -15.85
C ARG A 151 -3.28 -14.21 -14.54
N GLN A 152 -2.21 -13.41 -14.53
CA GLN A 152 -1.84 -12.63 -13.35
C GLN A 152 -2.88 -11.55 -13.02
N ILE A 153 -3.39 -10.85 -14.03
CA ILE A 153 -4.42 -9.82 -13.86
C ILE A 153 -5.71 -10.47 -13.34
N GLU A 154 -6.16 -11.56 -13.95
CA GLU A 154 -7.34 -12.32 -13.50
C GLU A 154 -7.20 -12.74 -12.02
N ALA A 155 -6.06 -13.30 -11.63
CA ALA A 155 -5.80 -13.70 -10.24
C ALA A 155 -5.81 -12.49 -9.28
N ILE A 156 -5.20 -11.36 -9.67
CA ILE A 156 -5.19 -10.15 -8.84
C ILE A 156 -6.61 -9.55 -8.72
N GLU A 157 -7.41 -9.58 -9.78
CA GLU A 157 -8.79 -9.12 -9.76
C GLU A 157 -9.67 -9.97 -8.83
N GLU A 158 -9.47 -11.29 -8.82
CA GLU A 158 -10.11 -12.20 -7.86
C GLU A 158 -9.73 -11.86 -6.42
N GLU A 159 -8.45 -11.61 -6.14
CA GLU A 159 -7.98 -11.18 -4.81
C GLU A 159 -8.60 -9.84 -4.40
N ILE A 160 -8.64 -8.85 -5.30
CA ILE A 160 -9.28 -7.54 -5.03
C ILE A 160 -10.78 -7.72 -4.76
N SER A 161 -11.45 -8.61 -5.49
CA SER A 161 -12.87 -8.94 -5.27
C SER A 161 -13.08 -9.55 -3.87
N ALA A 162 -12.22 -10.49 -3.47
CA ALA A 162 -12.26 -11.09 -2.12
C ALA A 162 -12.00 -10.04 -1.02
N ILE A 163 -11.06 -9.12 -1.22
CA ILE A 163 -10.80 -8.01 -0.29
C ILE A 163 -12.02 -7.10 -0.18
N ASN A 164 -12.67 -6.75 -1.30
CA ASN A 164 -13.89 -5.93 -1.28
C ASN A 164 -15.05 -6.65 -0.59
N ALA A 165 -15.20 -7.97 -0.77
CA ALA A 165 -16.20 -8.75 -0.05
C ALA A 165 -15.92 -8.75 1.46
N ALA A 166 -14.66 -8.91 1.87
CA ALA A 166 -14.25 -8.83 3.28
C ALA A 166 -14.38 -7.41 3.86
N LYS A 167 -14.26 -6.36 3.03
CA LYS A 167 -14.49 -4.97 3.46
C LYS A 167 -15.90 -4.77 3.99
N ILE A 168 -16.91 -5.41 3.40
CA ILE A 168 -18.30 -5.30 3.83
C ILE A 168 -18.47 -5.81 5.28
N SER A 169 -17.84 -6.93 5.63
CA SER A 169 -17.90 -7.42 7.02
C SER A 169 -17.13 -6.51 7.98
N ILE A 170 -15.98 -5.97 7.58
CA ILE A 170 -15.22 -5.01 8.39
C ILE A 170 -16.03 -3.72 8.63
N GLU A 171 -16.78 -3.24 7.64
CA GLU A 171 -17.68 -2.09 7.79
C GLU A 171 -18.84 -2.38 8.74
N ALA A 172 -19.39 -3.59 8.71
CA ALA A 172 -20.41 -4.02 9.66
C ALA A 172 -19.85 -4.11 11.08
N ASP A 173 -18.66 -4.70 11.26
CA ASP A 173 -17.96 -4.77 12.54
C ASP A 173 -17.64 -3.37 13.08
N PHE A 174 -17.26 -2.44 12.20
CA PHE A 174 -17.00 -1.05 12.56
C PHE A 174 -18.27 -0.36 13.08
N ALA A 175 -19.37 -0.48 12.33
CA ALA A 175 -20.65 0.10 12.73
C ALA A 175 -21.17 -0.47 14.05
N GLU A 176 -20.96 -1.77 14.31
CA GLU A 176 -21.34 -2.39 15.57
C GLU A 176 -20.45 -1.91 16.73
N ALA A 177 -19.13 -1.86 16.53
CA ALA A 177 -18.20 -1.31 17.51
C ALA A 177 -18.52 0.15 17.86
N GLU A 178 -18.94 0.97 16.89
CA GLU A 178 -19.39 2.35 17.14
C GLU A 178 -20.63 2.40 18.04
N LYS A 179 -21.63 1.53 17.80
CA LYS A 179 -22.82 1.42 18.66
C LYS A 179 -22.45 0.97 20.07
N GLU A 180 -21.58 -0.03 20.20
CA GLU A 180 -21.16 -0.55 21.50
C GLU A 180 -20.43 0.50 22.33
N VAL A 181 -19.59 1.32 21.68
CA VAL A 181 -18.95 2.49 22.30
C VAL A 181 -20.00 3.51 22.72
N GLY A 182 -20.96 3.84 21.85
CA GLY A 182 -22.06 4.76 22.17
C GLY A 182 -22.87 4.32 23.40
N ALA A 183 -23.23 3.04 23.47
CA ALA A 183 -23.93 2.45 24.61
C ALA A 183 -23.08 2.50 25.89
N ALA A 184 -21.80 2.13 25.82
CA ALA A 184 -20.90 2.18 26.97
C ALA A 184 -20.72 3.61 27.50
N ARG A 185 -20.65 4.62 26.62
CA ARG A 185 -20.56 6.03 27.02
C ARG A 185 -21.78 6.49 27.82
N ALA A 186 -22.97 6.00 27.48
CA ALA A 186 -24.20 6.36 28.18
C ALA A 186 -24.25 5.82 29.63
N GLU A 187 -23.46 4.78 29.93
CA GLU A 187 -23.40 4.19 31.27
C GLU A 187 -22.40 4.90 32.20
N VAL A 188 -21.38 5.57 31.65
CA VAL A 188 -20.31 6.24 32.41
C VAL A 188 -20.80 7.57 32.98
N SER A 189 -20.48 7.87 34.24
CA SER A 189 -20.88 9.14 34.85
C SER A 189 -20.21 10.36 34.18
N PRO A 190 -20.88 11.54 34.15
CA PRO A 190 -20.39 12.71 33.43
C PRO A 190 -18.98 13.17 33.83
N ALA A 191 -18.62 13.02 35.10
CA ALA A 191 -17.30 13.39 35.62
C ALA A 191 -16.18 12.53 35.03
N PHE A 192 -16.36 11.20 35.00
CA PHE A 192 -15.39 10.27 34.42
C PHE A 192 -15.36 10.34 32.90
N LEU A 193 -16.52 10.51 32.25
CA LEU A 193 -16.60 10.65 30.80
C LEU A 193 -15.89 11.92 30.31
N GLY A 194 -16.13 13.07 30.95
CA GLY A 194 -15.44 14.32 30.60
C GLY A 194 -13.93 14.26 30.82
N ALA A 195 -13.49 13.59 31.89
CA ALA A 195 -12.07 13.31 32.12
C ALA A 195 -11.46 12.45 31.02
N TYR A 196 -12.13 11.36 30.64
CA TYR A 196 -11.69 10.43 29.61
C TYR A 196 -11.60 11.11 28.23
N ASP A 197 -12.64 11.85 27.83
CA ASP A 197 -12.70 12.55 26.55
C ASP A 197 -11.60 13.60 26.41
N ARG A 198 -11.30 14.33 27.49
CA ARG A 198 -10.21 15.32 27.51
C ARG A 198 -8.85 14.66 27.24
N LEU A 199 -8.59 13.50 27.86
CA LEU A 199 -7.33 12.77 27.67
C LEU A 199 -7.24 12.18 26.26
N LYS A 200 -8.35 11.65 25.73
CA LYS A 200 -8.45 11.17 24.35
C LYS A 200 -8.20 12.30 23.34
N ALA A 201 -8.80 13.47 23.54
CA ALA A 201 -8.61 14.66 22.70
C ALA A 201 -7.17 15.19 22.76
N SER A 202 -6.50 15.01 23.90
CA SER A 202 -5.09 15.36 24.11
C SER A 202 -4.13 14.31 23.53
N LYS A 203 -4.64 13.31 22.80
CA LYS A 203 -3.88 12.22 22.15
C LYS A 203 -3.00 11.44 23.12
N ILE A 204 -3.43 11.29 24.38
CA ILE A 204 -2.74 10.41 25.32
C ILE A 204 -2.81 8.98 24.79
N ALA A 205 -1.65 8.32 24.74
CA ALA A 205 -1.56 6.95 24.29
C ALA A 205 -2.38 6.03 25.20
N PHE A 206 -3.12 5.09 24.60
CA PHE A 206 -3.84 4.06 25.34
C PHE A 206 -2.90 3.25 26.24
N PRO A 207 -3.36 2.80 27.41
CA PRO A 207 -4.70 3.01 27.98
C PRO A 207 -4.90 4.44 28.53
N ILE A 208 -6.13 4.95 28.54
CA ILE A 208 -6.49 6.25 29.13
C ILE A 208 -6.71 6.14 30.65
N ALA A 209 -7.24 5.00 31.11
CA ALA A 209 -7.38 4.59 32.51
C ALA A 209 -6.44 3.43 32.80
N ALA A 210 -5.56 3.60 33.80
CA ALA A 210 -4.52 2.65 34.16
C ALA A 210 -4.60 2.26 35.64
N ARG A 211 -4.32 1.00 35.93
CA ARG A 211 -4.28 0.49 37.31
C ARG A 211 -3.04 1.00 38.04
N VAL A 212 -3.11 1.07 39.36
CA VAL A 212 -1.95 1.27 40.22
C VAL A 212 -1.62 -0.04 40.93
N GLU A 213 -0.42 -0.57 40.69
CA GLU A 213 0.08 -1.80 41.31
C GLU A 213 1.37 -1.50 42.06
N GLY A 214 1.42 -1.80 43.36
CA GLY A 214 2.63 -1.57 44.16
C GLY A 214 3.11 -0.10 44.19
N SER A 215 2.19 0.86 44.13
CA SER A 215 2.48 2.31 43.97
C SER A 215 3.02 2.72 42.60
N LEU A 216 2.97 1.85 41.59
CA LEU A 216 3.36 2.15 40.21
C LEU A 216 2.12 2.31 39.33
N CYS A 217 2.10 3.34 38.49
CA CYS A 217 1.07 3.48 37.46
C CYS A 217 1.36 2.50 36.31
N THR A 218 0.44 1.59 35.99
CA THR A 218 0.66 0.60 34.90
C THR A 218 0.65 1.20 33.49
N GLY A 219 0.30 2.49 33.35
CA GLY A 219 0.33 3.20 32.07
C GLY A 219 1.66 3.86 31.74
N CYS A 220 2.44 4.31 32.73
CA CYS A 220 3.76 4.93 32.52
C CYS A 220 4.90 4.26 33.30
N PHE A 221 4.58 3.27 34.14
CA PHE A 221 5.51 2.52 35.00
C PHE A 221 6.29 3.37 36.01
N LEU A 222 5.84 4.60 36.26
CA LEU A 222 6.42 5.49 37.27
C LEU A 222 5.66 5.45 38.58
N LYS A 223 6.36 5.80 39.66
CA LYS A 223 5.82 5.84 41.02
C LYS A 223 4.78 6.94 41.16
N VAL A 224 3.67 6.60 41.82
CA VAL A 224 2.59 7.51 42.22
C VAL A 224 2.87 7.99 43.64
N SER A 225 2.80 9.30 43.87
CA SER A 225 3.03 9.92 45.17
C SER A 225 2.03 9.45 46.24
N GLY A 226 2.45 9.48 47.51
CA GLY A 226 1.63 9.07 48.64
C GLY A 226 0.31 9.85 48.75
N GLU A 227 0.38 11.16 48.57
CA GLU A 227 -0.80 12.04 48.52
C GLU A 227 -1.81 11.57 47.45
N ARG A 228 -1.30 11.12 46.30
CA ARG A 228 -2.15 10.66 45.21
C ARG A 228 -2.72 9.27 45.43
N LEU A 229 -1.99 8.39 46.11
CA LEU A 229 -2.50 7.09 46.57
C LEU A 229 -3.59 7.25 47.63
N ASP A 230 -3.49 8.25 48.49
CA ASP A 230 -4.53 8.56 49.48
C ASP A 230 -5.74 9.20 48.82
N ALA A 231 -5.55 10.04 47.79
CA ALA A 231 -6.64 10.55 46.96
C ALA A 231 -7.41 9.41 46.26
N LEU A 232 -6.73 8.37 45.78
CA LEU A 232 -7.36 7.20 45.16
C LEU A 232 -8.32 6.45 46.08
N LYS A 233 -8.05 6.41 47.39
CA LYS A 233 -8.89 5.71 48.37
C LYS A 233 -10.11 6.53 48.80
N ASN A 234 -10.01 7.85 48.74
CA ASN A 234 -10.96 8.78 49.36
C ASN A 234 -11.73 9.66 48.37
N SER A 235 -11.37 9.66 47.08
CA SER A 235 -12.00 10.50 46.06
C SER A 235 -13.33 9.94 45.60
N ASP A 236 -14.34 10.81 45.49
CA ASP A 236 -15.64 10.51 44.88
C ASP A 236 -15.64 10.73 43.34
N GLY A 237 -14.48 11.05 42.74
CA GLY A 237 -14.33 11.34 41.31
C GLY A 237 -12.98 10.89 40.71
N PRO A 238 -12.72 11.20 39.42
CA PRO A 238 -11.53 10.72 38.72
C PRO A 238 -10.23 11.29 39.30
N VAL A 239 -9.28 10.41 39.59
CA VAL A 239 -7.92 10.75 40.02
C VAL A 239 -6.97 10.52 38.85
N PHE A 240 -5.99 11.42 38.65
CA PHE A 240 -5.08 11.37 37.51
C PHE A 240 -3.63 11.10 37.93
N CYS A 241 -2.86 10.32 37.17
CA CYS A 241 -1.43 10.17 37.37
C CYS A 241 -0.72 11.52 37.21
N GLU A 242 0.10 11.91 38.19
CA GLU A 242 0.88 13.16 38.15
C GLU A 242 1.98 13.15 37.07
N GLN A 243 2.38 11.96 36.61
CA GLN A 243 3.45 11.79 35.62
C GLN A 243 2.94 11.77 34.18
N CYS A 244 1.83 11.05 33.91
CA CYS A 244 1.33 10.84 32.55
C CYS A 244 -0.10 11.33 32.31
N GLY A 245 -0.76 11.90 33.33
CA GLY A 245 -2.10 12.46 33.22
C GLY A 245 -3.25 11.45 33.07
N ARG A 246 -2.98 10.14 32.95
CA ARG A 246 -3.99 9.08 32.83
C ARG A 246 -4.90 9.03 34.06
N ILE A 247 -6.16 8.61 33.87
CA ILE A 247 -7.03 8.27 35.00
C ILE A 247 -6.41 7.05 35.69
N ILE A 248 -6.28 7.08 37.01
CA ILE A 248 -5.72 5.99 37.80
C ILE A 248 -6.78 5.38 38.72
N PHE A 249 -6.65 4.07 38.98
CA PHE A 249 -7.53 3.30 39.88
C PHE A 249 -6.75 2.17 40.57
N LEU A 250 -7.36 1.55 41.61
CA LEU A 250 -6.80 0.42 42.38
C LEU A 250 -7.30 -0.94 41.85
#